data_AF-A0A1F6C651-F1
#
_entry.id   AF-A0A1F6C651-F1
#
_cell.length_a   1.000
_cell.length_b   1.000
_cell.length_c   1.000
_cell.angle_alpha   90.00
_cell.angle_beta   90.00
_cell.angle_gamma   90.00
#
_symmetry.space_group_name_H-M   'P 1'
#
loop_
_entity.id
_entity.type
_entity.pdbx_description
1 polymer ?
#
loop_
_entity_poly.entity_id
_entity_poly.type
_entity_poly.pdbx_seq_one_letter_code
_entity_poly.pdbx_strand_id
1 'polypeptide(L)'
;MRALPLPPVALGIVLFCAYGCRDLLDAWIDSPFDGLGWIALSVWGLPLIVLRQEEVGGGREGGSASPVLLGGGLGMGLIGALGSLNVLQHAGLALSLAGLLPWRWGHMLWLAAAASWMPVCGWALGRHCAVEVVPLVRMGVAAAGVLWVGFRFR
;
A
#
# COMPACT_ATOMS: atom_id res chain seq x y z
N MET A 1 1.77 18.80 -20.56
CA MET A 1 2.78 17.88 -20.02
C MET A 1 2.21 16.47 -20.11
N ARG A 2 2.85 15.55 -20.85
CA ARG A 2 2.39 14.15 -20.92
C ARG A 2 2.96 13.41 -19.71
N ALA A 3 2.10 12.88 -18.85
CA ALA A 3 2.54 11.94 -17.83
C ALA A 3 3.21 10.75 -18.54
N LEU A 4 4.47 10.47 -18.21
CA LEU A 4 5.11 9.27 -18.71
C LEU A 4 4.36 8.06 -18.12
N PRO A 5 3.88 7.14 -18.98
CA PRO A 5 3.18 5.95 -18.49
C PRO A 5 4.08 5.17 -17.54
N LEU A 6 3.47 4.55 -16.53
CA LEU A 6 4.20 3.62 -15.65
C LEU A 6 4.91 2.57 -16.52
N PRO A 7 6.12 2.13 -16.14
CA PRO A 7 6.79 1.05 -16.85
C PRO A 7 5.85 -0.16 -16.95
N PRO A 8 5.64 -0.76 -18.13
CA PRO A 8 4.70 -1.86 -18.32
C PRO A 8 4.96 -3.03 -17.36
N VAL A 9 6.23 -3.29 -17.05
CA VAL A 9 6.65 -4.31 -16.09
C VAL A 9 6.16 -3.99 -14.67
N ALA A 10 6.31 -2.74 -14.21
CA ALA A 10 5.85 -2.31 -12.89
C ALA A 10 4.33 -2.42 -12.78
N LEU A 11 3.61 -2.01 -13.82
CA LEU A 11 2.15 -2.17 -13.89
C LEU A 11 1.75 -3.66 -13.85
N GLY A 12 2.43 -4.51 -14.60
CA GLY A 12 2.20 -5.96 -14.60
C GLY A 12 2.39 -6.58 -13.21
N ILE A 13 3.43 -6.16 -12.47
CA ILE A 13 3.67 -6.61 -11.10
C ILE A 13 2.53 -6.16 -10.17
N VAL A 14 2.14 -4.89 -10.22
CA VAL A 14 1.03 -4.38 -9.38
C VAL A 14 -0.28 -5.10 -9.69
N LEU A 15 -0.61 -5.31 -10.97
CA LEU A 15 -1.82 -6.03 -11.38
C LEU A 15 -1.79 -7.49 -10.92
N PHE A 16 -0.63 -8.15 -11.02
CA PHE A 16 -0.46 -9.51 -10.51
C PHE A 16 -0.68 -9.57 -8.99
N CYS A 17 -0.04 -8.68 -8.22
CA CYS A 17 -0.22 -8.62 -6.77
C CYS A 17 -1.67 -8.27 -6.39
N ALA A 18 -2.31 -7.36 -7.11
CA ALA A 18 -3.71 -6.97 -6.88
C ALA A 18 -4.67 -8.14 -7.15
N TYR A 19 -4.42 -8.92 -8.21
CA TYR A 19 -5.20 -10.12 -8.51
C TYR A 19 -5.10 -11.18 -7.40
N GLY A 20 -3.89 -11.35 -6.83
CA GLY A 20 -3.68 -12.25 -5.68
C GLY A 20 -4.46 -11.81 -4.42
N CYS A 21 -4.70 -10.51 -4.26
CA CYS A 21 -5.41 -9.93 -3.12
C CYS A 21 -6.93 -9.77 -3.36
N ARG A 22 -7.54 -10.57 -4.23
CA ARG A 22 -9.00 -10.47 -4.49
C ARG A 22 -9.85 -10.75 -3.25
N ASP A 23 -9.35 -11.58 -2.33
CA ASP A 23 -9.97 -11.90 -1.04
C ASP A 23 -10.04 -10.69 -0.09
N LEU A 24 -9.21 -9.66 -0.34
CA LEU A 24 -9.27 -8.39 0.37
C LEU A 24 -10.62 -7.69 0.17
N LEU A 25 -11.22 -7.82 -1.03
CA LEU A 25 -12.55 -7.27 -1.32
C LEU A 25 -13.63 -8.00 -0.52
N ASP A 26 -13.58 -9.33 -0.50
CA ASP A 26 -14.51 -10.15 0.28
C ASP A 26 -14.39 -9.80 1.78
N ALA A 27 -13.15 -9.67 2.28
CA ALA A 27 -12.91 -9.26 3.67
C ALA A 27 -13.48 -7.87 3.98
N TRP A 28 -13.36 -6.91 3.07
CA TRP A 28 -13.96 -5.58 3.25
C TRP A 28 -15.48 -5.56 3.15
N ILE A 29 -16.11 -6.55 2.51
CA ILE A 29 -17.58 -6.62 2.42
C ILE A 29 -18.14 -7.33 3.64
N ASP A 30 -17.52 -8.45 4.04
CA ASP A 30 -18.10 -9.38 5.00
C ASP A 30 -17.68 -9.11 6.45
N SER A 31 -16.53 -8.49 6.69
CA SER A 31 -16.01 -8.29 8.05
C SER A 31 -16.42 -6.94 8.65
N PRO A 32 -17.06 -6.92 9.84
CA PRO A 32 -17.40 -5.68 10.53
C PRO A 32 -16.15 -4.88 10.96
N PHE A 33 -14.99 -5.55 11.10
CA PHE A 33 -13.73 -4.90 11.47
C PHE A 33 -12.95 -4.35 10.26
N ASP A 34 -13.27 -4.83 9.06
CA ASP A 34 -12.55 -4.49 7.83
C ASP A 34 -13.40 -3.74 6.81
N GLY A 35 -14.69 -3.49 7.11
CA GLY A 35 -15.64 -2.74 6.27
C GLY A 35 -15.11 -1.42 5.70
N LEU A 36 -14.24 -0.75 6.45
CA LEU A 36 -13.64 0.53 6.07
C LEU A 36 -12.17 0.42 5.63
N GLY A 37 -11.66 -0.79 5.40
CA GLY A 37 -10.29 -1.03 4.97
C GLY A 37 -9.96 -0.38 3.62
N TRP A 38 -10.92 -0.33 2.71
CA TRP A 38 -10.77 0.36 1.41
C TRP A 38 -10.53 1.88 1.58
N ILE A 39 -11.13 2.51 2.60
CA ILE A 39 -10.89 3.92 2.92
C ILE A 39 -9.46 4.09 3.42
N ALA A 40 -9.00 3.20 4.30
CA ALA A 40 -7.63 3.24 4.82
C ALA A 40 -6.60 3.04 3.69
N LEU A 41 -6.88 2.14 2.73
CA LEU A 41 -6.05 1.98 1.54
C LEU A 41 -6.03 3.26 0.71
N SER A 42 -7.19 3.89 0.51
CA SER A 42 -7.32 5.13 -0.25
C SER A 42 -6.54 6.28 0.39
N VAL A 43 -6.64 6.44 1.71
CA VAL A 43 -5.87 7.43 2.47
C VAL A 43 -4.38 7.12 2.36
N TRP A 44 -3.98 5.88 2.67
CA TRP A 44 -2.59 5.44 2.62
C TRP A 44 -1.96 5.63 1.23
N GLY A 45 -2.74 5.44 0.16
CA GLY A 45 -2.30 5.57 -1.23
C GLY A 45 -2.14 7.02 -1.73
N LEU A 46 -2.59 8.03 -0.98
CA LEU A 46 -2.50 9.44 -1.41
C LEU A 46 -1.09 9.90 -1.84
N PRO A 47 0.00 9.56 -1.11
CA PRO A 47 1.35 9.93 -1.52
C PRO A 47 1.76 9.37 -2.89
N LEU A 48 1.22 8.23 -3.31
CA LEU A 48 1.48 7.67 -4.64
C LEU A 48 1.03 8.62 -5.74
N ILE A 49 -0.12 9.27 -5.54
CA ILE A 49 -0.69 10.20 -6.52
C ILE A 49 0.07 11.52 -6.48
N VAL A 50 0.26 12.08 -5.29
CA VAL A 50 0.89 13.41 -5.11
C VAL A 50 2.34 13.41 -5.55
N LEU A 51 3.15 12.48 -5.05
CA LEU A 51 4.59 12.45 -5.37
C LEU A 51 4.82 12.14 -6.85
N ARG A 52 3.96 11.32 -7.46
CA ARG A 52 4.05 11.03 -8.90
C ARG A 52 3.72 12.25 -9.74
N GLN A 53 2.72 13.05 -9.35
CA GLN A 53 2.40 14.30 -10.02
C GLN A 53 3.55 15.32 -9.90
N GLU A 54 4.17 15.42 -8.72
CA GLU A 54 5.33 16.29 -8.48
C GLU A 54 6.55 15.87 -9.32
N GLU A 55 6.82 14.58 -9.46
CA GLU A 55 7.88 14.06 -10.35
C GLU A 55 7.66 14.42 -11.82
N VAL A 56 6.44 14.20 -12.31
CA VAL A 56 6.06 14.48 -13.70
C VAL A 56 6.09 15.99 -13.99
N GLY A 57 5.63 16.82 -13.05
CA GLY A 57 5.59 18.27 -13.20
C GLY A 57 6.96 18.95 -13.04
N GLY A 58 7.83 18.38 -12.20
CA GLY A 58 9.14 18.96 -11.88
C GLY A 58 10.24 18.67 -12.89
N GLY A 59 9.97 17.98 -14.00
CA GLY A 59 10.98 17.65 -15.02
C GLY A 59 12.12 16.76 -14.51
N ARG A 60 11.96 16.12 -13.34
CA ARG A 60 12.93 15.17 -12.80
C ARG A 60 12.84 13.86 -13.56
N GLU A 61 13.59 13.75 -14.65
CA GLU A 61 13.68 12.56 -15.51
C GLU A 61 14.21 11.28 -14.80
N GLY A 62 14.55 11.34 -13.51
CA GLY A 62 15.27 10.28 -12.78
C GLY A 62 14.49 9.48 -11.73
N GLY A 63 13.20 9.75 -11.49
CA GLY A 63 12.39 9.01 -10.51
C GLY A 63 11.94 7.64 -11.04
N SER A 64 12.88 6.74 -11.34
CA SER A 64 12.54 5.38 -11.76
C SER A 64 11.91 4.60 -10.61
N ALA A 65 10.88 3.81 -10.91
CA ALA A 65 10.26 2.87 -9.98
C ALA A 65 11.35 2.02 -9.30
N SER A 66 11.20 1.75 -7.99
CA SER A 66 12.20 1.00 -7.23
C SER A 66 12.17 -0.49 -7.61
N PRO A 67 13.18 -1.01 -8.34
CA PRO A 67 13.18 -2.42 -8.77
C PRO A 67 13.26 -3.38 -7.58
N VAL A 68 13.88 -2.95 -6.47
CA VAL A 68 14.00 -3.74 -5.25
C VAL A 68 12.64 -3.96 -4.60
N LEU A 69 11.82 -2.91 -4.48
CA LEU A 69 10.48 -3.02 -3.89
C LEU A 69 9.52 -3.76 -4.82
N LEU A 70 9.60 -3.52 -6.13
CA LEU A 70 8.81 -4.26 -7.11
C LEU A 70 9.17 -5.75 -7.12
N GLY A 71 10.46 -6.08 -7.13
CA GLY A 71 10.93 -7.47 -7.04
C GLY A 71 10.56 -8.13 -5.71
N GLY A 72 10.69 -7.40 -4.60
CA GLY A 72 10.26 -7.87 -3.28
C GLY A 72 8.74 -8.08 -3.21
N GLY A 73 7.95 -7.17 -3.79
CA GLY A 73 6.50 -7.28 -3.87
C GLY A 73 6.05 -8.48 -4.70
N LEU A 74 6.66 -8.68 -5.88
CA LEU A 74 6.44 -9.86 -6.71
C LEU A 74 6.82 -11.16 -5.96
N GLY A 75 7.98 -11.18 -5.31
CA GLY A 75 8.45 -12.33 -4.53
C GLY A 75 7.51 -12.67 -3.37
N MET A 76 7.10 -11.68 -2.57
CA MET A 76 6.13 -11.90 -1.49
C MET A 76 4.77 -12.33 -2.02
N GLY A 77 4.30 -11.75 -3.13
CA GLY A 77 3.06 -12.15 -3.79
C GLY A 77 3.10 -13.61 -4.26
N LEU A 78 4.19 -14.03 -4.91
CA LEU A 78 4.38 -15.41 -5.36
C LEU A 78 4.46 -16.41 -4.20
N ILE A 79 5.26 -16.12 -3.17
CA ILE A 79 5.36 -16.97 -1.98
C ILE A 79 4.00 -17.05 -1.28
N GLY A 80 3.31 -15.92 -1.16
CA GLY A 80 1.96 -15.84 -0.61
C GLY A 80 0.96 -16.68 -1.39
N ALA A 81 0.99 -16.62 -2.73
CA ALA A 81 0.12 -17.42 -3.58
C ALA A 81 0.40 -18.92 -3.48
N LEU A 82 1.68 -19.33 -3.52
CA LEU A 82 2.08 -20.74 -3.38
C LEU A 82 1.75 -21.31 -2.00
N GLY A 83 1.92 -20.51 -0.95
CA GLY A 83 1.64 -20.90 0.44
C GLY A 83 0.21 -20.67 0.89
N SER A 84 -0.66 -20.09 0.05
CA SER A 84 -2.00 -19.61 0.45
C SER A 84 -1.97 -18.67 1.68
N LEU A 85 -0.93 -17.84 1.77
CA LEU A 85 -0.70 -16.89 2.86
C LEU A 85 -1.15 -15.49 2.45
N ASN A 86 -2.40 -15.14 2.72
CA ASN A 86 -3.00 -13.86 2.30
C ASN A 86 -2.21 -12.65 2.85
N VAL A 87 -1.66 -12.75 4.07
CA VAL A 87 -0.82 -11.69 4.65
C VAL A 87 0.39 -11.35 3.78
N LEU A 88 1.03 -12.36 3.15
CA LEU A 88 2.16 -12.14 2.25
C LEU A 88 1.71 -11.58 0.91
N GLN A 89 0.53 -11.98 0.42
CA GLN A 89 -0.06 -11.40 -0.78
C GLN A 89 -0.34 -9.90 -0.58
N HIS A 90 -0.98 -9.53 0.54
CA HIS A 90 -1.24 -8.13 0.91
C HIS A 90 0.04 -7.33 1.08
N ALA A 91 1.06 -7.90 1.75
CA ALA A 91 2.37 -7.26 1.87
C ALA A 91 3.05 -7.08 0.50
N GLY A 92 2.91 -8.06 -0.40
CA GLY A 92 3.37 -8.00 -1.78
C GLY A 92 2.72 -6.84 -2.55
N LEU A 93 1.39 -6.68 -2.40
CA LEU A 93 0.67 -5.54 -2.98
C LEU A 93 1.17 -4.20 -2.42
N ALA A 94 1.31 -4.07 -1.09
CA ALA A 94 1.83 -2.86 -0.47
C ALA A 94 3.22 -2.48 -0.98
N LEU A 95 4.14 -3.46 -1.07
CA LEU A 95 5.48 -3.28 -1.62
C LEU A 95 5.46 -2.90 -3.10
N SER A 96 4.62 -3.55 -3.91
CA SER A 96 4.52 -3.25 -5.34
C SER A 96 4.02 -1.82 -5.59
N LEU A 97 3.03 -1.36 -4.81
CA LEU A 97 2.52 0.01 -4.86
C LEU A 97 3.59 1.01 -4.41
N ALA A 98 4.28 0.74 -3.30
CA ALA A 98 5.39 1.57 -2.84
C ALA A 98 6.57 1.60 -3.84
N GLY A 99 6.78 0.49 -4.57
CA GLY A 99 7.77 0.37 -5.62
C GLY A 99 7.50 1.25 -6.84
N LEU A 100 6.30 1.82 -6.99
CA LEU A 100 6.01 2.80 -8.04
C LEU A 100 6.71 4.14 -7.80
N LEU A 101 7.21 4.38 -6.59
CA LEU A 101 7.97 5.57 -6.22
C LEU A 101 9.46 5.22 -6.02
N PRO A 102 10.37 6.19 -6.22
CA PRO A 102 11.77 6.02 -5.84
C PRO A 102 11.88 5.82 -4.32
N TRP A 103 12.60 4.78 -3.91
CA TRP A 103 12.71 4.42 -2.50
C TRP A 103 13.56 5.42 -1.72
N ARG A 104 13.08 5.79 -0.53
CA ARG A 104 13.81 6.59 0.46
C ARG A 104 13.61 5.96 1.83
N TRP A 105 14.62 6.00 2.69
CA TRP A 105 14.53 5.45 4.05
C TRP A 105 13.35 6.02 4.86
N GLY A 106 12.99 7.29 4.65
CA GLY A 106 11.81 7.86 5.31
C GLY A 106 10.47 7.31 4.82
N HIS A 107 10.41 6.59 3.70
CA HIS A 107 9.18 5.91 3.26
C HIS A 107 8.89 4.63 4.06
N MET A 108 9.81 4.15 4.91
CA MET A 108 9.60 2.95 5.72
C MET A 108 8.39 3.07 6.66
N LEU A 109 8.22 4.21 7.32
CA LEU A 109 7.09 4.41 8.23
C LEU A 109 5.76 4.45 7.48
N TRP A 110 5.75 5.05 6.29
CA TRP A 110 4.58 5.03 5.41
C TRP A 110 4.29 3.61 4.92
N LEU A 111 5.29 2.86 4.47
CA LEU A 111 5.12 1.47 4.06
C LEU A 111 4.62 0.59 5.23
N ALA A 112 5.14 0.79 6.44
CA ALA A 112 4.68 0.09 7.64
C ALA A 112 3.20 0.43 7.95
N ALA A 113 2.77 1.67 7.70
CA ALA A 113 1.37 2.08 7.83
C ALA A 113 0.43 1.37 6.83
N ALA A 114 0.94 0.67 5.81
CA ALA A 114 0.11 -0.14 4.92
C ALA A 114 -0.63 -1.27 5.67
N ALA A 115 -0.10 -1.72 6.81
CA ALA A 115 -0.79 -2.69 7.66
C ALA A 115 -2.19 -2.22 8.08
N SER A 116 -2.43 -0.90 8.15
CA SER A 116 -3.71 -0.31 8.55
C SER A 116 -4.89 -0.68 7.66
N TRP A 117 -4.68 -1.00 6.37
CA TRP A 117 -5.76 -1.42 5.47
C TRP A 117 -5.85 -2.94 5.29
N MET A 118 -4.91 -3.69 5.86
CA MET A 118 -4.89 -5.15 5.79
C MET A 118 -5.82 -5.80 6.83
N PRO A 119 -6.47 -6.94 6.51
CA PRO A 119 -7.34 -7.65 7.46
C PRO A 119 -6.65 -8.08 8.77
N VAL A 120 -5.34 -8.36 8.72
CA VAL A 120 -4.55 -8.73 9.90
C VAL A 120 -4.60 -7.65 11.00
N CYS A 121 -4.68 -6.38 10.61
CA CYS A 121 -4.80 -5.27 11.57
C CYS A 121 -6.19 -5.24 12.22
N GLY A 122 -7.25 -5.45 11.44
CA GLY A 122 -8.62 -5.57 11.97
C GLY A 122 -8.75 -6.71 12.98
N TRP A 123 -8.21 -7.88 12.64
CA TRP A 123 -8.15 -9.03 13.55
C TRP A 123 -7.35 -8.77 14.82
N ALA A 124 -6.17 -8.15 14.70
CA ALA A 124 -5.31 -7.86 15.84
C ALA A 124 -5.94 -6.82 16.78
N LEU A 125 -6.52 -5.75 16.23
CA LEU A 125 -7.18 -4.71 17.01
C LEU A 125 -8.50 -5.19 17.62
N GLY A 126 -9.27 -6.03 16.90
CA GLY A 126 -10.53 -6.59 17.40
C GLY A 126 -10.37 -7.46 18.67
N ARG A 127 -9.15 -7.91 18.99
CA ARG A 127 -8.84 -8.61 20.25
C ARG A 127 -8.74 -7.68 21.46
N HIS A 128 -8.45 -6.40 21.25
CA HIS A 128 -8.07 -5.46 22.31
C HIS A 128 -8.92 -4.19 22.33
N CYS A 129 -9.65 -3.90 21.25
CA CYS A 129 -10.41 -2.67 21.07
C CYS A 129 -11.86 -2.97 20.76
N ALA A 130 -12.75 -2.04 21.13
CA ALA A 130 -14.14 -2.07 20.70
C ALA A 130 -14.23 -1.93 19.16
N VAL A 131 -15.25 -2.55 18.55
CA VAL A 131 -15.44 -2.60 17.08
C VAL A 131 -15.44 -1.20 16.47
N GLU A 132 -16.03 -0.23 17.16
CA GLU A 132 -16.17 1.17 16.74
C GLU A 132 -14.83 1.92 16.73
N VAL A 133 -13.87 1.48 17.54
CA VAL A 133 -12.55 2.10 17.67
C VAL A 133 -11.60 1.62 16.58
N VAL A 134 -11.78 0.40 16.08
CA VAL A 134 -10.89 -0.21 15.08
C VAL A 134 -10.75 0.66 13.81
N PRO A 135 -11.83 1.15 13.18
CA PRO A 135 -11.71 2.03 12.02
C PRO A 135 -10.96 3.33 12.32
N LEU A 136 -11.18 3.94 13.49
CA LEU A 136 -10.51 5.19 13.88
C LEU A 136 -9.00 4.99 13.98
N VAL A 137 -8.56 3.89 14.60
CA VAL A 137 -7.14 3.55 14.71
C VAL A 137 -6.54 3.31 13.32
N ARG A 138 -7.24 2.59 12.44
CA ARG A 138 -6.77 2.32 11.08
C ARG A 138 -6.59 3.60 10.26
N MET A 139 -7.59 4.49 10.30
CA MET A 139 -7.49 5.80 9.63
C MET A 139 -6.37 6.64 10.25
N GLY A 140 -6.23 6.63 11.57
CA GLY A 140 -5.17 7.35 12.27
C GLY A 140 -3.78 6.88 11.84
N VAL A 141 -3.56 5.56 11.75
CA VAL A 141 -2.28 4.98 11.29
C VAL A 141 -2.02 5.31 9.81
N ALA A 142 -3.02 5.15 8.94
CA ALA A 142 -2.90 5.51 7.53
C ALA A 142 -2.54 7.00 7.36
N ALA A 143 -3.28 7.89 8.03
CA ALA A 143 -3.05 9.33 7.99
C ALA A 143 -1.68 9.72 8.56
N ALA A 144 -1.26 9.11 9.68
CA ALA A 144 0.07 9.35 10.25
C ALA A 144 1.20 8.96 9.28
N GLY A 145 1.05 7.84 8.56
CA GLY A 145 1.98 7.44 7.51
C GLY A 145 2.05 8.44 6.35
N VAL A 146 0.90 8.96 5.91
CA VAL A 146 0.82 9.99 4.86
C VAL A 146 1.46 11.31 5.30
N LEU A 147 1.09 11.78 6.50
CA LEU A 147 1.63 13.02 7.07
C LEU A 147 3.14 12.93 7.24
N TRP A 148 3.66 11.78 7.66
CA TRP A 148 5.11 11.57 7.77
C TRP A 148 5.85 11.82 6.44
N VAL A 149 5.32 11.30 5.33
CA VAL A 149 5.88 11.53 4.00
C VAL A 149 5.78 13.01 3.63
N GLY A 150 4.63 13.64 3.88
CA GLY A 150 4.38 15.04 3.56
C GLY A 150 5.27 16.02 4.33
N PHE A 151 5.55 15.78 5.62
CA PHE A 151 6.39 16.65 6.44
C PHE A 151 7.89 16.48 6.18
N ARG A 152 8.34 15.28 5.79
CA ARG A 152 9.79 14.97 5.69
C ARG A 152 10.36 15.24 4.30
N PHE A 153 9.53 15.27 3.26
CA PHE A 153 9.99 15.27 1.86
C PHE A 153 9.47 16.42 0.98
N ARG A 154 8.78 17.39 1.58
CA ARG A 154 8.68 18.76 1.05
C ARG A 154 9.87 19.58 1.54
#